data_AF-A0A0F9FWB0-F1
#
_entry.id   AF-A0A0F9FWB0-F1
#
_cell.length_a   1.000
_cell.length_b   1.000
_cell.length_c   1.000
_cell.angle_alpha   90.00
_cell.angle_beta   90.00
_cell.angle_gamma   90.00
#
_symmetry.space_group_name_H-M   'P 1'
#
loop_
_entity.id
_entity.type
_entity.pdbx_description
1 polymer ?
#
loop_
_entity_poly.entity_id
_entity_poly.type
_entity_poly.pdbx_seq_one_letter_code
_entity_poly.pdbx_strand_id
1 'polypeptide(L)'
;DRIRTDEFSRRRNVLKRQFPDMFDPFEEGEGTGISGEPTVPSDTPRFRFEGGKLVPVSPDGASGGGSSEGPFSPTDSSGEISGGEGVDELRGGTPSTVPKTILVPKASGESTVDETVAVVDQLFGGGEFLKRVAKVESDFGVTKGTFRKSGDRGIWQLNQKTGFKETKNVKSHPRLKQAHAKIREELGIDWNEVSFEDLEKPLISALAARLFLLTIPEKIPDTLKGQAAYWKKHYNTVKGKGTTREFIEVNSS
;
A
#
# COMPACT_ATOMS: atom_id res chain seq x y z
N ASP A 1 -6.98 -14.21 25.11
CA ASP A 1 -6.10 -13.05 24.85
C ASP A 1 -5.03 -12.71 25.90
N ARG A 2 -4.53 -13.66 26.70
CA ARG A 2 -3.34 -13.42 27.59
C ARG A 2 -2.09 -14.24 27.24
N ILE A 3 -2.16 -15.12 26.23
CA ILE A 3 -1.08 -16.06 25.90
C ILE A 3 -0.15 -15.53 24.78
N ARG A 4 -0.63 -14.61 23.92
CA ARG A 4 0.14 -14.09 22.77
C ARG A 4 1.10 -12.93 23.08
N THR A 5 0.81 -12.13 24.11
CA THR A 5 1.71 -11.05 24.58
C THR A 5 2.92 -11.58 25.36
N ASP A 6 2.80 -12.79 25.90
CA ASP A 6 3.83 -13.47 26.68
C ASP A 6 4.93 -14.06 25.78
N GLU A 7 4.60 -14.58 24.60
CA GLU A 7 5.59 -15.18 23.70
C GLU A 7 6.54 -14.14 23.08
N PHE A 8 6.04 -12.95 22.75
CA PHE A 8 6.86 -11.84 22.25
C PHE A 8 7.81 -11.31 23.34
N SER A 9 7.32 -11.20 24.57
CA SER A 9 8.11 -10.76 25.72
C SER A 9 9.18 -11.79 26.12
N ARG A 10 8.86 -13.09 26.08
CA ARG A 10 9.83 -14.17 26.30
C ARG A 10 10.91 -14.19 25.23
N ARG A 11 10.55 -14.01 23.95
CA ARG A 11 11.53 -13.90 22.84
C ARG A 11 12.43 -12.68 22.98
N ARG A 12 11.88 -11.52 23.39
CA ARG A 12 12.67 -10.31 23.68
C ARG A 12 13.68 -10.53 24.81
N ASN A 13 13.29 -11.24 25.86
CA ASN A 13 14.18 -11.51 27.00
C ASN A 13 15.26 -12.55 26.69
N VAL A 14 14.99 -13.52 25.81
CA VAL A 14 16.02 -14.44 25.29
C VAL A 14 17.02 -13.70 24.40
N LEU A 15 16.53 -12.79 23.54
CA LEU A 15 17.38 -11.97 22.66
C LEU A 15 18.29 -11.00 23.44
N LYS A 16 17.81 -10.35 24.51
CA LYS A 16 18.64 -9.51 25.39
C LYS A 16 19.75 -10.27 26.11
N ARG A 17 19.52 -11.57 26.42
CA ARG A 17 20.53 -12.43 27.05
C ARG A 17 21.58 -12.93 26.06
N GLN A 18 21.17 -13.18 24.82
CA GLN A 18 22.06 -13.75 23.81
C GLN A 18 22.87 -12.70 23.06
N PHE A 19 22.42 -11.44 23.03
CA PHE A 19 23.07 -10.33 22.35
C PHE A 19 22.86 -9.01 23.13
N PRO A 20 23.57 -8.79 24.25
CA PRO A 20 23.36 -7.64 25.13
C PRO A 20 23.68 -6.29 24.44
N ASP A 21 24.65 -6.28 23.52
CA ASP A 21 25.12 -5.07 22.83
C ASP A 21 24.13 -4.54 21.76
N MET A 22 23.06 -5.28 21.50
CA MET A 22 22.02 -4.91 20.52
C MET A 22 20.93 -4.00 21.11
N PHE A 23 20.96 -3.75 22.42
CA PHE A 23 19.95 -2.98 23.14
C PHE A 23 20.61 -1.99 24.11
N ASP A 24 21.17 -0.91 23.58
CA ASP A 24 21.50 0.28 24.36
C ASP A 24 20.27 1.24 24.38
N PRO A 25 19.93 1.89 25.50
CA PRO A 25 18.64 2.53 25.72
C PRO A 25 18.65 3.95 25.15
N PHE A 26 17.85 4.21 24.13
CA PHE A 26 17.51 5.59 23.77
C PHE A 26 16.18 5.98 24.44
N GLU A 27 16.23 7.09 25.15
CA GLU A 27 15.27 7.62 26.11
C GLU A 27 13.84 7.78 25.56
N GLU A 28 12.88 7.49 26.44
CA GLU A 28 11.46 7.70 26.22
C GLU A 28 11.14 9.21 26.30
N GLY A 29 10.69 9.78 25.19
CA GLY A 29 10.11 11.13 25.12
C GLY A 29 8.61 11.06 24.89
N GLU A 30 7.84 11.58 25.85
CA GLU A 30 6.37 11.61 25.89
C GLU A 30 5.72 12.66 24.97
N GLY A 31 4.43 12.41 24.63
CA GLY A 31 3.41 13.43 24.31
C GLY A 31 3.34 13.88 22.84
N THR A 32 2.20 14.18 22.22
CA THR A 32 0.81 14.40 22.64
C THR A 32 -0.13 14.23 21.42
N GLY A 33 -1.41 13.94 21.68
CA GLY A 33 -2.41 13.66 20.65
C GLY A 33 -3.07 14.89 20.03
N ILE A 34 -3.64 14.69 18.84
CA ILE A 34 -4.61 15.59 18.21
C ILE A 34 -5.61 14.74 17.43
N SER A 35 -6.87 14.81 17.87
CA SER A 35 -8.04 14.22 17.24
C SER A 35 -8.65 15.22 16.26
N GLY A 36 -8.73 14.85 14.99
CA GLY A 36 -9.51 15.55 13.97
C GLY A 36 -10.02 14.53 12.97
N GLU A 37 -11.34 14.31 12.94
CA GLU A 37 -12.03 13.41 12.02
C GLU A 37 -12.40 14.21 10.76
N PRO A 38 -11.94 13.83 9.55
CA PRO A 38 -12.32 14.54 8.35
C PRO A 38 -13.68 14.06 7.85
N THR A 39 -14.62 15.00 7.73
CA THR A 39 -15.89 14.80 7.03
C THR A 39 -15.64 14.73 5.53
N VAL A 40 -16.05 13.63 4.89
CA VAL A 40 -15.95 13.44 3.44
C VAL A 40 -17.14 14.13 2.76
N PRO A 41 -16.94 14.97 1.72
CA PRO A 41 -18.03 15.59 0.97
C PRO A 41 -18.96 14.55 0.33
N SER A 42 -20.26 14.84 0.27
CA SER A 42 -21.30 13.94 -0.26
C SER A 42 -21.20 13.66 -1.75
N ASP A 43 -20.36 14.40 -2.48
CA ASP A 43 -20.37 14.46 -3.95
C ASP A 43 -19.22 13.68 -4.60
N THR A 44 -18.52 12.83 -3.84
CA THR A 44 -17.49 11.96 -4.42
C THR A 44 -18.13 10.90 -5.32
N PRO A 45 -17.82 10.86 -6.63
CA PRO A 45 -18.36 9.87 -7.54
C PRO A 45 -17.97 8.46 -7.07
N ARG A 46 -18.98 7.61 -6.86
CA ARG A 46 -18.79 6.23 -6.41
C ARG A 46 -18.77 5.31 -7.62
N PHE A 47 -17.83 4.37 -7.63
CA PHE A 47 -17.74 3.34 -8.66
C PHE A 47 -17.83 1.95 -8.02
N ARG A 48 -18.42 0.99 -8.74
CA ARG A 48 -18.51 -0.42 -8.36
C ARG A 48 -17.86 -1.28 -9.45
N PHE A 49 -17.28 -2.41 -9.04
CA PHE A 49 -16.75 -3.42 -9.97
C PHE A 49 -17.84 -4.44 -10.30
N GLU A 50 -18.20 -4.55 -11.57
CA GLU A 50 -19.11 -5.57 -12.10
C GLU A 50 -18.48 -6.24 -13.32
N GLY A 51 -18.40 -7.57 -13.32
CA GLY A 51 -17.93 -8.35 -14.47
C GLY A 51 -16.52 -8.02 -14.99
N GLY A 52 -15.63 -7.52 -14.12
CA GLY A 52 -14.26 -7.14 -14.52
C GLY A 52 -14.12 -5.71 -15.07
N LYS A 53 -15.13 -4.85 -14.94
CA LYS A 53 -15.10 -3.44 -15.35
C LYS A 53 -15.59 -2.51 -14.23
N LEU A 54 -14.99 -1.33 -14.13
CA LEU A 54 -15.44 -0.23 -13.27
C LEU A 54 -16.66 0.45 -13.91
N VAL A 55 -17.76 0.54 -13.16
CA VAL A 55 -18.99 1.22 -13.56
C VAL A 55 -19.38 2.31 -12.54
N PRO A 56 -19.85 3.49 -12.98
CA PRO A 56 -20.31 4.55 -12.08
C PRO A 56 -21.59 4.13 -11.36
N VAL A 57 -21.68 4.44 -10.07
CA VAL A 57 -22.87 4.23 -9.24
C VAL A 57 -23.64 5.54 -9.24
N SER A 58 -24.77 5.59 -9.96
CA SER A 58 -25.65 6.76 -9.95
C SER A 58 -26.17 7.03 -8.53
N PRO A 59 -26.13 8.27 -8.04
CA PRO A 59 -26.61 8.63 -6.73
C PRO A 59 -28.14 8.89 -6.76
N ASP A 60 -28.95 7.92 -7.19
CA ASP A 60 -30.41 8.08 -7.17
C ASP A 60 -31.11 6.85 -6.60
N GLY A 61 -31.59 7.02 -5.38
CA GLY A 61 -32.38 6.06 -4.64
C GLY A 61 -33.08 6.70 -3.45
N ALA A 62 -33.65 7.90 -3.63
CA ALA A 62 -34.56 8.51 -2.68
C ALA A 62 -35.92 8.73 -3.35
N SER A 63 -36.91 7.92 -2.96
CA SER A 63 -38.31 8.12 -3.31
C SER A 63 -38.88 9.31 -2.51
N GLY A 64 -39.62 10.19 -3.18
CA GLY A 64 -40.48 11.18 -2.52
C GLY A 64 -41.33 11.92 -3.55
N GLY A 65 -42.63 11.64 -3.57
CA GLY A 65 -43.60 12.36 -4.40
C GLY A 65 -44.01 13.71 -3.80
N GLY A 66 -44.73 14.52 -4.59
CA GLY A 66 -45.43 15.70 -4.09
C GLY A 66 -45.55 16.83 -5.11
N SER A 67 -46.79 17.07 -5.53
CA SER A 67 -47.33 17.97 -6.55
C SER A 67 -47.09 19.50 -6.42
N SER A 68 -47.35 20.15 -7.57
CA SER A 68 -48.06 21.43 -7.82
C SER A 68 -47.32 22.79 -7.93
N GLU A 69 -47.47 23.38 -9.13
CA GLU A 69 -47.76 24.78 -9.54
C GLU A 69 -46.99 25.93 -8.85
N GLY A 70 -46.40 26.94 -9.51
CA GLY A 70 -46.67 27.68 -10.74
C GLY A 70 -45.82 28.99 -10.69
N PRO A 71 -45.85 29.88 -11.70
CA PRO A 71 -44.68 30.68 -12.10
C PRO A 71 -44.69 32.14 -11.62
N PHE A 72 -43.50 32.70 -11.34
CA PHE A 72 -43.28 34.15 -11.31
C PHE A 72 -41.88 34.52 -11.85
N SER A 73 -41.89 35.36 -12.87
CA SER A 73 -40.87 36.33 -13.28
C SER A 73 -41.62 37.67 -13.41
N PRO A 74 -40.98 38.87 -13.53
CA PRO A 74 -39.59 39.16 -13.90
C PRO A 74 -38.94 40.29 -13.07
N THR A 75 -37.64 40.57 -13.27
CA THR A 75 -37.13 41.85 -13.81
C THR A 75 -35.61 41.96 -13.73
N ASP A 76 -35.05 42.15 -14.92
CA ASP A 76 -33.88 42.93 -15.35
C ASP A 76 -33.08 43.71 -14.29
N SER A 77 -31.75 43.49 -14.25
CA SER A 77 -30.81 44.59 -14.02
C SER A 77 -29.43 44.23 -14.56
N SER A 78 -28.96 45.13 -15.40
CA SER A 78 -27.73 45.13 -16.20
C SER A 78 -26.47 45.21 -15.35
N GLY A 79 -25.40 44.58 -15.81
CA GLY A 79 -24.06 44.70 -15.21
C GLY A 79 -22.99 44.06 -16.08
N GLU A 80 -22.55 44.78 -17.12
CA GLU A 80 -21.33 44.49 -17.86
C GLU A 80 -20.11 44.70 -16.95
N ILE A 81 -19.24 43.69 -16.82
CA ILE A 81 -17.82 43.90 -16.48
C ILE A 81 -16.98 42.91 -17.28
N SER A 82 -16.11 43.48 -18.10
CA SER A 82 -15.03 42.84 -18.85
C SER A 82 -13.85 42.43 -17.95
N GLY A 83 -13.18 41.33 -18.28
CA GLY A 83 -11.72 41.23 -18.15
C GLY A 83 -11.14 40.15 -17.21
N GLY A 84 -10.14 39.41 -17.73
CA GLY A 84 -9.20 38.54 -17.01
C GLY A 84 -9.53 37.05 -17.15
N GLU A 85 -9.01 36.29 -18.13
CA GLU A 85 -7.60 35.89 -18.33
C GLU A 85 -6.85 35.54 -17.03
N GLY A 86 -6.58 34.23 -16.88
CA GLY A 86 -5.38 33.74 -16.19
C GLY A 86 -5.53 33.30 -14.73
N VAL A 87 -6.10 32.12 -14.50
CA VAL A 87 -5.62 31.21 -13.43
C VAL A 87 -5.60 29.78 -13.96
N ASP A 88 -4.55 29.52 -14.74
CA ASP A 88 -4.16 28.20 -15.21
C ASP A 88 -3.76 27.33 -14.00
N GLU A 89 -4.69 26.46 -13.61
CA GLU A 89 -4.48 25.04 -13.34
C GLU A 89 -3.13 24.62 -12.71
N LEU A 90 -2.96 24.89 -11.42
CA LEU A 90 -2.00 24.17 -10.57
C LEU A 90 -2.73 23.51 -9.39
N ARG A 91 -3.65 22.60 -9.70
CA ARG A 91 -4.25 21.71 -8.70
C ARG A 91 -4.37 20.28 -9.21
N GLY A 92 -3.47 19.44 -8.68
CA GLY A 92 -3.72 18.01 -8.48
C GLY A 92 -3.75 17.19 -9.77
N GLY A 93 -2.57 16.83 -10.28
CA GLY A 93 -2.47 15.74 -11.24
C GLY A 93 -3.06 14.47 -10.63
N THR A 94 -4.26 14.10 -11.06
CA THR A 94 -4.78 12.74 -10.92
C THR A 94 -3.74 11.79 -11.51
N PRO A 95 -3.38 10.67 -10.87
CA PRO A 95 -2.42 9.73 -11.43
C PRO A 95 -2.88 9.31 -12.83
N SER A 96 -2.13 9.81 -13.81
CA SER A 96 -2.13 9.39 -15.20
C SER A 96 -2.09 7.86 -15.22
N THR A 97 -3.21 7.27 -15.67
CA THR A 97 -3.49 5.85 -15.92
C THR A 97 -2.42 4.85 -15.45
N VAL A 98 -2.75 4.05 -14.44
CA VAL A 98 -1.96 2.86 -14.02
C VAL A 98 -1.56 2.04 -15.25
N PRO A 99 -0.25 1.77 -15.48
CA PRO A 99 0.20 1.01 -16.64
C PRO A 99 -0.49 -0.36 -16.72
N LYS A 100 -1.00 -0.72 -17.89
CA LYS A 100 -1.67 -2.03 -18.07
C LYS A 100 -0.71 -3.21 -17.84
N THR A 101 0.57 -3.01 -18.13
CA THR A 101 1.68 -3.96 -17.96
C THR A 101 1.73 -4.55 -16.54
N ILE A 102 1.60 -3.70 -15.52
CA ILE A 102 1.72 -4.11 -14.11
C ILE A 102 0.44 -4.78 -13.56
N LEU A 103 -0.61 -4.86 -14.37
CA LEU A 103 -1.86 -5.56 -14.07
C LEU A 103 -1.92 -6.96 -14.71
N VAL A 104 -0.99 -7.29 -15.61
CA VAL A 104 -0.92 -8.59 -16.28
C VAL A 104 -0.30 -9.62 -15.34
N PRO A 105 -0.97 -10.76 -15.05
CA PRO A 105 -0.39 -11.82 -14.25
C PRO A 105 0.94 -12.31 -14.84
N LYS A 106 1.94 -12.49 -13.97
CA LYS A 106 3.28 -13.00 -14.27
C LYS A 106 4.12 -12.10 -15.18
N ALA A 107 3.70 -10.85 -15.42
CA ALA A 107 4.62 -9.85 -15.94
C ALA A 107 5.82 -9.73 -15.00
N SER A 108 7.01 -9.61 -15.56
CA SER A 108 8.28 -9.69 -14.84
C SER A 108 9.35 -8.86 -15.53
N GLY A 109 10.56 -8.84 -14.96
CA GLY A 109 11.68 -8.04 -15.43
C GLY A 109 11.76 -6.68 -14.73
N GLU A 110 12.93 -6.06 -14.83
CA GLU A 110 13.25 -4.85 -14.09
C GLU A 110 12.33 -3.67 -14.44
N SER A 111 12.06 -3.43 -15.74
CA SER A 111 11.14 -2.36 -16.18
C SER A 111 9.74 -2.50 -15.58
N THR A 112 9.21 -3.73 -15.52
CA THR A 112 7.90 -4.01 -14.90
C THR A 112 7.94 -3.68 -13.40
N VAL A 113 9.03 -4.02 -12.72
CA VAL A 113 9.23 -3.71 -11.31
C VAL A 113 9.36 -2.21 -11.09
N ASP A 114 10.09 -1.48 -11.95
CA ASP A 114 10.26 -0.03 -11.84
C ASP A 114 8.92 0.70 -11.98
N GLU A 115 8.12 0.37 -13.00
CA GLU A 115 6.76 0.91 -13.16
C GLU A 115 5.88 0.59 -11.94
N THR A 116 5.95 -0.64 -11.46
CA THR A 116 5.16 -1.10 -10.31
C THR A 116 5.55 -0.35 -9.03
N VAL A 117 6.86 -0.26 -8.77
CA VAL A 117 7.41 0.37 -7.58
C VAL A 117 7.13 1.86 -7.59
N ALA A 118 7.19 2.53 -8.75
CA ALA A 118 6.86 3.94 -8.86
C ALA A 118 5.43 4.24 -8.37
N VAL A 119 4.44 3.41 -8.75
CA VAL A 119 3.06 3.55 -8.28
C VAL A 119 2.96 3.35 -6.76
N VAL A 120 3.61 2.31 -6.22
CA VAL A 120 3.55 2.03 -4.77
C VAL A 120 4.30 3.08 -3.95
N ASP A 121 5.41 3.60 -4.46
CA ASP A 121 6.22 4.64 -3.82
C ASP A 121 5.45 5.97 -3.74
N GLN A 122 4.71 6.35 -4.77
CA GLN A 122 3.82 7.51 -4.73
C GLN A 122 2.75 7.39 -3.62
N LEU A 123 2.25 6.17 -3.38
CA LEU A 123 1.23 5.94 -2.36
C LEU A 123 1.82 5.90 -0.93
N PHE A 124 2.97 5.25 -0.75
CA PHE A 124 3.44 4.85 0.59
C PHE A 124 4.91 5.10 0.87
N GLY A 125 5.68 5.58 -0.11
CA GLY A 125 7.14 5.65 -0.04
C GLY A 125 7.82 4.28 0.08
N GLY A 126 9.15 4.30 0.16
CA GLY A 126 9.98 3.11 0.37
C GLY A 126 10.19 2.25 -0.89
N GLY A 127 9.99 2.83 -2.06
CA GLY A 127 10.10 2.16 -3.35
C GLY A 127 11.49 1.59 -3.62
N GLU A 128 12.56 2.30 -3.26
CA GLU A 128 13.93 1.81 -3.41
C GLU A 128 14.14 0.48 -2.66
N PHE A 129 13.69 0.39 -1.41
CA PHE A 129 13.73 -0.85 -0.64
C PHE A 129 12.88 -1.94 -1.30
N LEU A 130 11.68 -1.59 -1.77
CA LEU A 130 10.78 -2.53 -2.42
C LEU A 130 11.40 -3.11 -3.71
N LYS A 131 12.08 -2.30 -4.53
CA LYS A 131 12.84 -2.76 -5.70
C LYS A 131 13.94 -3.74 -5.31
N ARG A 132 14.71 -3.43 -4.25
CA ARG A 132 15.78 -4.31 -3.75
C ARG A 132 15.26 -5.66 -3.23
N VAL A 133 14.08 -5.67 -2.59
CA VAL A 133 13.40 -6.91 -2.21
C VAL A 133 12.99 -7.72 -3.45
N ALA A 134 12.45 -7.08 -4.49
CA ALA A 134 12.11 -7.77 -5.74
C ALA A 134 13.34 -8.43 -6.38
N LYS A 135 14.51 -7.76 -6.35
CA LYS A 135 15.77 -8.30 -6.86
C LYS A 135 16.19 -9.55 -6.10
N VAL A 136 16.26 -9.48 -4.76
CA VAL A 136 16.78 -10.61 -3.95
C VAL A 136 15.82 -11.80 -3.90
N GLU A 137 14.51 -11.56 -3.92
CA GLU A 137 13.51 -12.63 -3.74
C GLU A 137 13.27 -13.42 -5.03
N SER A 138 13.38 -12.78 -6.19
CA SER A 138 12.99 -13.43 -7.46
C SER A 138 13.74 -12.95 -8.69
N ASP A 139 14.75 -12.09 -8.53
CA ASP A 139 15.41 -11.41 -9.64
C ASP A 139 14.38 -10.70 -10.53
N PHE A 140 13.54 -9.84 -9.93
CA PHE A 140 12.44 -9.14 -10.62
C PHE A 140 11.41 -10.08 -11.28
N GLY A 141 11.24 -11.28 -10.72
CA GLY A 141 10.30 -12.29 -11.20
C GLY A 141 10.78 -13.12 -12.38
N VAL A 142 12.06 -13.04 -12.76
CA VAL A 142 12.63 -13.84 -13.86
C VAL A 142 13.13 -15.21 -13.37
N THR A 143 13.36 -15.37 -12.06
CA THR A 143 13.81 -16.65 -11.50
C THR A 143 12.81 -17.77 -11.80
N LYS A 144 13.33 -18.93 -12.25
CA LYS A 144 12.49 -20.09 -12.53
C LYS A 144 11.75 -20.52 -11.26
N GLY A 145 10.42 -20.50 -11.33
CA GLY A 145 9.55 -20.95 -10.24
C GLY A 145 9.00 -19.85 -9.34
N THR A 146 9.26 -18.56 -9.62
CA THR A 146 8.64 -17.42 -8.90
C THR A 146 7.10 -17.54 -8.84
N PHE A 147 6.47 -17.98 -9.93
CA PHE A 147 5.01 -18.08 -10.06
C PHE A 147 4.49 -19.52 -9.94
N ARG A 148 5.16 -20.35 -9.12
CA ARG A 148 4.68 -21.71 -8.82
C ARG A 148 3.37 -21.66 -8.03
N LYS A 149 2.56 -22.72 -8.15
CA LYS A 149 1.24 -22.79 -7.50
C LYS A 149 1.29 -22.92 -5.98
N SER A 150 2.41 -23.42 -5.43
CA SER A 150 2.57 -23.69 -4.00
C SER A 150 3.65 -22.83 -3.35
N GLY A 151 3.39 -22.39 -2.11
CA GLY A 151 4.33 -21.59 -1.33
C GLY A 151 4.15 -20.09 -1.54
N ASP A 152 5.27 -19.37 -1.49
CA ASP A 152 5.32 -17.92 -1.63
C ASP A 152 5.02 -17.48 -3.06
N ARG A 153 4.43 -16.29 -3.22
CA ARG A 153 3.78 -15.89 -4.48
C ARG A 153 4.17 -14.48 -4.93
N GLY A 154 4.22 -14.33 -6.26
CA GLY A 154 4.51 -13.06 -6.93
C GLY A 154 5.99 -12.70 -6.92
N ILE A 155 6.31 -11.54 -7.51
CA ILE A 155 7.70 -11.03 -7.61
C ILE A 155 8.33 -10.87 -6.21
N TRP A 156 7.54 -10.44 -5.23
CA TRP A 156 8.01 -10.20 -3.86
C TRP A 156 7.97 -11.43 -2.93
N GLN A 157 7.69 -12.62 -3.48
CA GLN A 157 7.64 -13.91 -2.76
C GLN A 157 6.99 -13.81 -1.37
N LEU A 158 5.76 -13.29 -1.32
CA LEU A 158 5.07 -13.14 -0.05
C LEU A 158 4.40 -14.44 0.37
N ASN A 159 4.62 -14.86 1.61
CA ASN A 159 3.97 -16.04 2.17
C ASN A 159 2.48 -15.78 2.48
N GLN A 160 1.61 -16.75 2.21
CA GLN A 160 0.17 -16.62 2.47
C GLN A 160 -0.16 -16.40 3.96
N LYS A 161 0.47 -17.17 4.86
CA LYS A 161 0.11 -17.20 6.28
C LYS A 161 0.80 -16.10 7.08
N THR A 162 2.09 -15.87 6.83
CA THR A 162 2.91 -14.96 7.63
C THR A 162 3.07 -13.58 7.00
N GLY A 163 2.72 -13.40 5.73
CA GLY A 163 2.78 -12.12 5.02
C GLY A 163 1.38 -11.64 4.60
N PHE A 164 0.79 -12.29 3.60
CA PHE A 164 -0.43 -11.82 2.96
C PHE A 164 -1.61 -11.68 3.93
N LYS A 165 -1.83 -12.66 4.81
CA LYS A 165 -2.92 -12.59 5.80
C LYS A 165 -2.79 -11.39 6.75
N GLU A 166 -1.56 -11.00 7.10
CA GLU A 166 -1.32 -9.84 7.97
C GLU A 166 -1.69 -8.52 7.28
N THR A 167 -1.58 -8.44 5.94
CA THR A 167 -2.01 -7.25 5.18
C THR A 167 -3.51 -6.97 5.27
N LYS A 168 -4.31 -7.96 5.71
CA LYS A 168 -5.75 -7.83 5.94
C LYS A 168 -6.10 -7.62 7.41
N ASN A 169 -5.14 -7.74 8.33
CA ASN A 169 -5.38 -7.72 9.77
C ASN A 169 -5.42 -6.28 10.33
N VAL A 170 -6.41 -5.51 9.92
CA VAL A 170 -6.61 -4.10 10.37
C VAL A 170 -6.88 -3.97 11.87
N LYS A 171 -7.26 -5.07 12.54
CA LYS A 171 -7.50 -5.09 13.99
C LYS A 171 -6.17 -5.02 14.76
N SER A 172 -5.19 -5.82 14.36
CA SER A 172 -3.85 -5.78 14.96
C SER A 172 -2.98 -4.66 14.42
N HIS A 173 -3.25 -4.18 13.20
CA HIS A 173 -2.47 -3.14 12.53
C HIS A 173 -3.36 -1.99 12.04
N PRO A 174 -3.77 -1.05 12.92
CA PRO A 174 -4.74 0.01 12.57
C PRO A 174 -4.32 0.90 11.40
N ARG A 175 -3.00 1.08 11.18
CA ARG A 175 -2.44 1.83 10.02
C ARG A 175 -2.89 1.26 8.67
N LEU A 176 -3.24 -0.02 8.61
CA LEU A 176 -3.73 -0.65 7.38
C LEU A 176 -5.09 -0.12 6.95
N LYS A 177 -5.93 0.40 7.86
CA LYS A 177 -7.23 0.99 7.48
C LYS A 177 -7.05 2.16 6.52
N GLN A 178 -6.14 3.07 6.86
CA GLN A 178 -5.82 4.23 6.01
C GLN A 178 -5.16 3.79 4.70
N ALA A 179 -4.28 2.78 4.76
CA ALA A 179 -3.64 2.26 3.55
C ALA A 179 -4.64 1.58 2.60
N HIS A 180 -5.60 0.81 3.12
CA HIS A 180 -6.68 0.21 2.31
C HIS A 180 -7.59 1.28 1.70
N ALA A 181 -7.95 2.30 2.47
CA ALA A 181 -8.72 3.43 1.96
C ALA A 181 -8.00 4.14 0.81
N LYS A 182 -6.70 4.43 0.98
CA LYS A 182 -5.87 5.07 -0.05
C LYS A 182 -5.76 4.20 -1.31
N ILE A 183 -5.59 2.89 -1.19
CA ILE A 183 -5.58 1.96 -2.34
C ILE A 183 -6.93 1.98 -3.08
N ARG A 184 -8.04 2.01 -2.33
CA ARG A 184 -9.39 2.05 -2.91
C ARG A 184 -9.63 3.37 -3.67
N GLU A 185 -9.24 4.48 -3.07
CA GLU A 185 -9.42 5.82 -3.64
C GLU A 185 -8.57 6.04 -4.88
N GLU A 186 -7.28 5.73 -4.82
CA GLU A 186 -6.31 6.05 -5.87
C GLU A 186 -6.28 5.00 -6.99
N LEU A 187 -6.55 3.73 -6.67
CA LEU A 187 -6.41 2.61 -7.62
C LEU A 187 -7.73 1.89 -7.90
N GLY A 188 -8.82 2.20 -7.19
CA GLY A 188 -10.10 1.50 -7.34
C GLY A 188 -10.07 0.05 -6.85
N ILE A 189 -9.07 -0.35 -6.06
CA ILE A 189 -8.89 -1.73 -5.58
C ILE A 189 -9.46 -1.86 -4.17
N ASP A 190 -10.44 -2.75 -3.98
CA ASP A 190 -10.84 -3.14 -2.63
C ASP A 190 -9.90 -4.23 -2.10
N TRP A 191 -8.99 -3.84 -1.18
CA TRP A 191 -7.97 -4.76 -0.66
C TRP A 191 -8.57 -5.98 0.07
N ASN A 192 -9.78 -5.88 0.59
CA ASN A 192 -10.41 -7.02 1.27
C ASN A 192 -10.80 -8.13 0.29
N GLU A 193 -11.11 -7.78 -0.96
CA GLU A 193 -11.50 -8.70 -2.04
C GLU A 193 -10.29 -9.33 -2.76
N VAL A 194 -9.09 -8.76 -2.61
CA VAL A 194 -7.86 -9.29 -3.22
C VAL A 194 -7.60 -10.71 -2.70
N SER A 195 -7.44 -11.68 -3.60
CA SER A 195 -7.11 -13.06 -3.27
C SER A 195 -5.59 -13.26 -3.17
N PHE A 196 -5.14 -14.40 -2.65
CA PHE A 196 -3.71 -14.70 -2.64
C PHE A 196 -3.20 -14.89 -4.07
N GLU A 197 -4.02 -15.46 -4.95
CA GLU A 197 -3.72 -15.72 -6.36
C GLU A 197 -3.46 -14.43 -7.15
N ASP A 198 -4.10 -13.32 -6.78
CA ASP A 198 -3.89 -12.01 -7.40
C ASP A 198 -2.46 -11.48 -7.26
N LEU A 199 -1.66 -12.01 -6.31
CA LEU A 199 -0.23 -11.67 -6.18
C LEU A 199 0.61 -12.10 -7.40
N GLU A 200 0.05 -12.86 -8.34
CA GLU A 200 0.72 -13.05 -9.64
C GLU A 200 0.78 -11.76 -10.46
N LYS A 201 -0.07 -10.76 -10.19
CA LYS A 201 -0.02 -9.43 -10.83
C LYS A 201 1.01 -8.55 -10.11
N PRO A 202 1.96 -7.92 -10.83
CA PRO A 202 3.01 -7.11 -10.21
C PRO A 202 2.50 -6.06 -9.21
N LEU A 203 1.51 -5.26 -9.59
CA LEU A 203 0.97 -4.21 -8.72
C LEU A 203 0.41 -4.77 -7.42
N ILE A 204 -0.37 -5.85 -7.49
CA ILE A 204 -0.95 -6.48 -6.30
C ILE A 204 0.14 -7.10 -5.43
N SER A 205 1.15 -7.74 -6.03
CA SER A 205 2.29 -8.30 -5.31
C SER A 205 3.05 -7.23 -4.53
N ALA A 206 3.35 -6.09 -5.17
CA ALA A 206 4.06 -4.97 -4.57
C ALA A 206 3.25 -4.31 -3.43
N LEU A 207 1.95 -4.08 -3.65
CA LEU A 207 1.05 -3.55 -2.62
C LEU A 207 0.99 -4.50 -1.41
N ALA A 208 0.92 -5.81 -1.63
CA ALA A 208 0.90 -6.79 -0.55
C ALA A 208 2.20 -6.74 0.27
N ALA A 209 3.36 -6.71 -0.40
CA ALA A 209 4.65 -6.57 0.25
C ALA A 209 4.75 -5.25 1.03
N ARG A 210 4.31 -4.12 0.46
CA ARG A 210 4.35 -2.82 1.13
C ARG A 210 3.40 -2.75 2.33
N LEU A 211 2.18 -3.28 2.21
CA LEU A 211 1.23 -3.37 3.32
C LEU A 211 1.76 -4.26 4.44
N PHE A 212 2.42 -5.37 4.10
CA PHE A 212 3.09 -6.19 5.10
C PHE A 212 4.17 -5.38 5.84
N LEU A 213 4.98 -4.61 5.12
CA LEU A 213 5.97 -3.72 5.72
C LEU A 213 5.35 -2.61 6.60
N LEU A 214 4.15 -2.12 6.27
CA LEU A 214 3.41 -1.16 7.09
C LEU A 214 2.89 -1.76 8.41
N THR A 215 2.88 -3.09 8.56
CA THR A 215 2.59 -3.73 9.86
C THR A 215 3.77 -3.60 10.84
N ILE A 216 4.97 -3.32 10.34
CA ILE A 216 6.18 -3.18 11.16
C ILE A 216 6.33 -1.71 11.60
N PRO A 217 6.46 -1.42 12.91
CA PRO A 217 6.61 -0.04 13.40
C PRO A 217 7.92 0.62 12.97
N GLU A 218 8.99 -0.16 12.82
CA GLU A 218 10.33 0.32 12.48
C GLU A 218 10.37 0.93 11.08
N LYS A 219 10.94 2.14 10.95
CA LYS A 219 11.16 2.82 9.66
C LYS A 219 12.08 1.97 8.78
N ILE A 220 11.78 1.93 7.48
CA ILE A 220 12.69 1.37 6.47
C ILE A 220 13.97 2.25 6.45
N PRO A 221 15.17 1.67 6.64
CA PRO A 221 16.41 2.42 6.60
C PRO A 221 16.73 2.95 5.21
N ASP A 222 17.46 4.05 5.13
CA ASP A 222 17.80 4.70 3.87
C ASP A 222 19.12 4.17 3.26
N THR A 223 19.92 3.41 4.03
CA THR A 223 21.18 2.83 3.55
C THR A 223 21.02 1.38 3.12
N LEU A 224 21.78 0.95 2.09
CA LEU A 224 21.76 -0.43 1.62
C LEU A 224 22.05 -1.46 2.74
N LYS A 225 23.03 -1.18 3.60
CA LYS A 225 23.35 -2.05 4.75
C LYS A 225 22.21 -2.11 5.77
N GLY A 226 21.59 -0.97 6.07
CA GLY A 226 20.43 -0.90 6.96
C GLY A 226 19.23 -1.67 6.40
N GLN A 227 18.97 -1.51 5.11
CA GLN A 227 17.92 -2.23 4.40
C GLN A 227 18.16 -3.74 4.37
N ALA A 228 19.40 -4.19 4.18
CA ALA A 228 19.75 -5.61 4.26
C ALA A 228 19.43 -6.20 5.65
N ALA A 229 19.83 -5.51 6.72
CA ALA A 229 19.52 -5.92 8.09
C ALA A 229 18.00 -5.92 8.35
N TYR A 230 17.30 -4.90 7.88
CA TYR A 230 15.85 -4.76 7.99
C TYR A 230 15.10 -5.90 7.27
N TRP A 231 15.47 -6.18 6.00
CA TRP A 231 14.94 -7.29 5.23
C TRP A 231 15.16 -8.63 5.94
N LYS A 232 16.37 -8.87 6.47
CA LYS A 232 16.68 -10.13 7.15
C LYS A 232 15.84 -10.31 8.42
N LYS A 233 15.67 -9.24 9.19
CA LYS A 233 14.91 -9.25 10.44
C LYS A 233 13.42 -9.46 10.19
N HIS A 234 12.84 -8.72 9.24
CA HIS A 234 11.39 -8.55 9.14
C HIS A 234 10.74 -9.25 7.95
N TYR A 235 11.46 -9.42 6.83
CA TYR A 235 10.90 -9.94 5.59
C TYR A 235 11.27 -11.40 5.35
N ASN A 236 12.57 -11.70 5.28
CA ASN A 236 13.08 -13.07 5.13
C ASN A 236 12.93 -13.89 6.43
N THR A 237 12.92 -13.19 7.57
CA THR A 237 12.96 -13.72 8.94
C THR A 237 14.24 -14.53 9.23
N VAL A 238 14.51 -14.77 10.52
CA VAL A 238 15.69 -15.54 10.98
C VAL A 238 15.71 -16.96 10.43
N LYS A 239 14.54 -17.57 10.19
CA LYS A 239 14.42 -18.94 9.64
C LYS A 239 14.62 -18.99 8.12
N GLY A 240 14.52 -17.85 7.43
CA GLY A 240 14.82 -17.77 6.01
C GLY A 240 16.30 -18.02 5.74
N LYS A 241 16.61 -18.62 4.60
CA LYS A 241 17.99 -18.98 4.22
C LYS A 241 18.84 -17.78 3.79
N GLY A 242 18.19 -16.71 3.35
CA GLY A 242 18.87 -15.56 2.78
C GLY A 242 19.68 -14.79 3.81
N THR A 243 20.76 -14.14 3.39
CA THR A 243 21.70 -13.43 4.26
C THR A 243 21.77 -11.95 3.91
N THR A 244 22.14 -11.12 4.88
CA THR A 244 22.38 -9.68 4.63
C THR A 244 23.48 -9.46 3.59
N ARG A 245 24.47 -10.37 3.52
CA ARG A 245 25.54 -10.34 2.51
C ARG A 245 24.99 -10.55 1.10
N GLU A 246 24.19 -11.60 0.89
CA GLU A 246 23.55 -11.85 -0.41
C GLU A 246 22.67 -10.69 -0.84
N PHE A 247 21.89 -10.12 0.09
CA PHE A 247 21.07 -8.93 -0.19
C PHE A 247 21.92 -7.76 -0.69
N ILE A 248 23.04 -7.48 -0.02
CA ILE A 248 23.95 -6.40 -0.42
C ILE A 248 24.56 -6.71 -1.78
N GLU A 249 25.08 -7.92 -1.98
CA GLU A 249 25.77 -8.33 -3.21
C GLU A 249 24.89 -8.16 -4.44
N VAL A 250 23.64 -8.62 -4.41
CA VAL A 250 22.73 -8.52 -5.56
C VAL A 250 22.22 -7.09 -5.83
N ASN A 251 22.37 -6.18 -4.87
CA ASN A 251 21.87 -4.80 -4.92
C ASN A 251 22.98 -3.73 -4.92
N SER A 252 24.26 -4.13 -5.05
CA SER A 252 25.40 -3.22 -5.14
C SER A 252 25.87 -2.95 -6.58
N SER A 253 25.21 -3.58 -7.56
CA SER A 253 25.55 -3.54 -8.98
C SER A 253 24.89 -2.38 -9.72
#